data_AF-A0A3B0RCD3-F1
#
_entry.id   AF-A0A3B0RCD3-F1
#
_cell.length_a   1.000
_cell.length_b   1.000
_cell.length_c   1.000
_cell.angle_alpha   90.00
_cell.angle_beta   90.00
_cell.angle_gamma   90.00
#
_symmetry.space_group_name_H-M   'P 1'
#
loop_
_entity.id
_entity.type
_entity.pdbx_description
1 polymer ?
#
loop_
_entity_poly.entity_id
_entity_poly.type
_entity_poly.pdbx_seq_one_letter_code
_entity_poly.pdbx_strand_id
1 'polypeptide(L)'
;MLGKGQTLEFTALIGTDGVNSMVAKALYGRAFNPGKIGFALEIEAQSTSPVDESSALRIDFDAAAWGYGWQFPKRAGHTIGICGLQACNPDMKAHLTAYPERLGQGENARVKGHFLPFGDFRRKPGRGNILLVGDAAGLVDPITGEGIAYALQSGRMAALAVHRAISGGHA
;
A
#
# COMPACT_ATOMS: atom_id res chain seq x y z
N MET A 1 4.66 4.37 -21.20
CA MET A 1 5.80 3.42 -21.14
C MET A 1 6.84 3.88 -22.15
N LEU A 2 8.13 3.79 -21.84
CA LEU A 2 9.19 4.01 -22.83
C LEU A 2 9.08 2.95 -23.93
N GLY A 3 9.45 3.32 -25.16
CA GLY A 3 9.52 2.35 -26.25
C GLY A 3 10.58 1.28 -25.98
N LYS A 4 10.44 0.09 -26.60
CA LYS A 4 11.48 -0.96 -26.50
C LYS A 4 12.85 -0.39 -26.90
N GLY A 5 13.83 -0.54 -26.02
CA GLY A 5 15.23 -0.16 -26.28
C GLY A 5 15.57 1.32 -26.03
N GLN A 6 14.63 2.15 -25.57
CA GLN A 6 14.96 3.52 -25.17
C GLN A 6 15.76 3.54 -23.87
N THR A 7 16.86 4.30 -23.86
CA THR A 7 17.68 4.59 -22.68
C THR A 7 17.48 6.05 -22.30
N LEU A 8 17.28 6.31 -21.01
CA LEU A 8 17.25 7.65 -20.45
C LEU A 8 18.38 7.78 -19.43
N GLU A 9 19.15 8.86 -19.55
CA GLU A 9 20.14 9.24 -18.54
C GLU A 9 19.47 10.11 -17.47
N PHE A 10 20.00 10.04 -16.24
CA PHE A 10 19.44 10.78 -15.11
C PHE A 10 20.55 11.19 -14.15
N THR A 11 20.44 12.42 -13.62
CA THR A 11 21.26 12.87 -12.49
C THR A 11 20.78 12.24 -11.19
N ALA A 12 19.47 12.06 -11.04
CA ALA A 12 18.85 11.37 -9.90
C ALA A 12 17.57 10.63 -10.34
N LEU A 13 17.26 9.52 -9.68
CA LEU A 13 16.06 8.71 -9.91
C LEU A 13 15.30 8.51 -8.60
N ILE A 14 13.98 8.73 -8.60
CA ILE A 14 13.10 8.44 -7.46
C ILE A 14 12.15 7.31 -7.86
N GLY A 15 12.29 6.14 -7.24
CA GLY A 15 11.40 5.00 -7.41
C GLY A 15 10.12 5.16 -6.59
N THR A 16 9.00 5.34 -7.31
CA THR A 16 7.63 5.47 -6.78
C THR A 16 6.75 4.31 -7.25
N ASP A 17 7.35 3.14 -7.49
CA ASP A 17 6.77 2.02 -8.24
C ASP A 17 6.16 0.91 -7.35
N GLY A 18 5.76 1.29 -6.14
CA GLY A 18 4.92 0.49 -5.26
C GLY A 18 5.61 -0.72 -4.62
N VAL A 19 4.82 -1.56 -3.96
CA VAL A 19 5.27 -2.79 -3.27
C VAL A 19 6.03 -3.76 -4.19
N ASN A 20 5.77 -3.74 -5.49
CA ASN A 20 6.41 -4.62 -6.48
C ASN A 20 7.68 -4.03 -7.11
N SER A 21 8.19 -2.92 -6.53
CA SER A 21 9.21 -2.05 -7.09
C SER A 21 10.35 -2.77 -7.83
N MET A 22 10.47 -2.45 -9.12
CA MET A 22 11.59 -2.85 -9.97
C MET A 22 12.85 -2.10 -9.59
N VAL A 23 12.74 -0.83 -9.17
CA VAL A 23 13.88 -0.04 -8.71
C VAL A 23 14.48 -0.66 -7.45
N ALA A 24 13.64 -1.08 -6.50
CA ALA A 24 14.10 -1.78 -5.30
C ALA A 24 14.76 -3.14 -5.63
N LYS A 25 14.18 -3.90 -6.58
CA LYS A 25 14.79 -5.15 -7.05
C LYS A 25 16.17 -4.93 -7.66
N ALA A 26 16.33 -3.90 -8.50
CA ALA A 26 17.62 -3.57 -9.10
C ALA A 26 18.68 -3.16 -8.06
N LEU A 27 18.27 -2.42 -7.03
CA LEU A 27 19.19 -1.95 -5.98
C LEU A 27 19.58 -3.02 -4.94
N TYR A 28 18.66 -3.93 -4.61
CA TYR A 28 18.79 -4.82 -3.45
C TYR A 28 18.60 -6.31 -3.76
N GLY A 29 18.46 -6.68 -5.03
CA GLY A 29 18.20 -8.06 -5.48
C GLY A 29 16.75 -8.54 -5.29
N ARG A 30 15.97 -7.89 -4.41
CA ARG A 30 14.53 -8.13 -4.20
C ARG A 30 13.83 -6.89 -3.66
N ALA A 31 12.52 -6.77 -3.92
CA ALA A 31 11.71 -5.68 -3.40
C ALA A 31 11.50 -5.80 -1.88
N PHE A 32 11.01 -6.95 -1.39
CA PHE A 32 10.74 -7.21 0.03
C PHE A 32 10.93 -8.70 0.34
N ASN A 33 10.94 -9.04 1.63
CA ASN A 33 10.82 -10.41 2.12
C ASN A 33 9.38 -10.93 1.86
N PRO A 34 9.18 -12.02 1.09
CA PRO A 34 7.85 -12.59 0.85
C PRO A 34 7.07 -12.93 2.13
N GLY A 35 7.77 -13.33 3.20
CA GLY A 35 7.16 -13.62 4.50
C GLY A 35 6.69 -12.39 5.27
N LYS A 36 6.93 -11.18 4.74
CA LYS A 36 6.50 -9.88 5.29
C LYS A 36 5.58 -9.13 4.31
N ILE A 37 4.93 -9.84 3.39
CA ILE A 37 3.93 -9.23 2.50
C ILE A 37 2.55 -9.40 3.12
N GLY A 38 1.88 -8.27 3.33
CA GLY A 38 0.46 -8.21 3.62
C GLY A 38 -0.35 -8.28 2.34
N PHE A 39 -1.56 -8.81 2.43
CA PHE A 39 -2.52 -8.79 1.33
C PHE A 39 -3.84 -8.20 1.82
N ALA A 40 -4.32 -7.19 1.12
CA ALA A 40 -5.61 -6.55 1.37
C ALA A 40 -6.58 -6.94 0.26
N LEU A 41 -7.82 -7.24 0.63
CA LEU A 41 -8.93 -7.46 -0.26
C LEU A 41 -10.10 -6.58 0.17
N GLU A 42 -10.79 -5.98 -0.80
CA GLU A 42 -11.93 -5.11 -0.51
C GLU A 42 -13.01 -5.18 -1.59
N ILE A 43 -14.21 -4.80 -1.19
CA ILE A 43 -15.38 -4.61 -2.02
C ILE A 43 -16.02 -3.24 -1.76
N GLU A 44 -16.80 -2.79 -2.73
CA GLU A 44 -17.67 -1.63 -2.59
C GLU A 44 -19.10 -2.12 -2.39
N ALA A 45 -19.61 -2.02 -1.17
CA ALA A 45 -20.98 -2.39 -0.82
C ALA A 45 -21.90 -1.17 -0.95
N GLN A 46 -22.93 -1.27 -1.79
CA GLN A 46 -23.93 -0.20 -1.92
C GLN A 46 -24.85 -0.20 -0.70
N SER A 47 -25.19 0.99 -0.21
CA SER A 47 -26.17 1.15 0.88
C SER A 47 -27.46 1.72 0.32
N THR A 48 -28.60 1.15 0.73
CA THR A 48 -29.93 1.70 0.45
C THR A 48 -30.33 2.80 1.45
N SER A 49 -29.61 2.89 2.58
CA SER A 49 -29.79 3.93 3.59
C SER A 49 -28.69 4.99 3.47
N PRO A 50 -28.99 6.28 3.74
CA PRO A 50 -28.00 7.33 3.67
C PRO A 50 -26.84 7.04 4.63
N VAL A 51 -25.62 7.04 4.08
CA VAL A 51 -24.40 7.06 4.87
C VAL A 51 -24.00 8.53 4.97
N ASP A 52 -24.18 9.11 6.17
CA ASP A 52 -23.81 10.50 6.45
C ASP A 52 -22.43 10.60 7.11
N GLU A 53 -21.96 11.83 7.33
CA GLU A 53 -20.65 12.11 7.93
C GLU A 53 -20.54 11.70 9.41
N SER A 54 -21.65 11.37 10.07
CA SER A 54 -21.67 10.83 11.43
C SER A 54 -21.53 9.31 11.49
N SER A 55 -21.58 8.64 10.33
CA SER A 55 -21.40 7.19 10.23
C SER A 55 -20.03 6.79 10.78
N ALA A 56 -20.03 5.91 11.78
CA ALA A 56 -18.78 5.48 12.40
C ALA A 56 -17.95 4.62 11.45
N LEU A 57 -16.64 4.87 11.46
CA LEU A 57 -15.66 3.94 10.89
C LEU A 57 -15.56 2.71 11.79
N ARG A 58 -15.55 1.52 11.18
CA ARG A 58 -15.40 0.26 11.90
C ARG A 58 -14.08 -0.41 11.56
N ILE A 59 -13.39 -0.92 12.58
CA ILE A 59 -12.19 -1.76 12.50
C ILE A 59 -12.40 -2.98 13.39
N ASP A 60 -12.22 -4.17 12.83
CA ASP A 60 -12.39 -5.45 13.51
C ASP A 60 -11.07 -6.24 13.46
N PHE A 61 -10.33 -6.31 14.57
CA PHE A 61 -9.03 -7.00 14.64
C PHE A 61 -9.11 -8.54 14.62
N ASP A 62 -10.32 -9.10 14.66
CA ASP A 62 -10.57 -10.54 14.63
C ASP A 62 -10.91 -11.06 13.22
N ALA A 63 -11.00 -10.18 12.22
CA ALA A 63 -11.44 -10.56 10.87
C ALA A 63 -10.35 -11.27 10.05
N ALA A 64 -9.07 -11.09 10.38
CA ALA A 64 -7.93 -11.73 9.73
C ALA A 64 -6.74 -11.85 10.69
N ALA A 65 -5.90 -12.88 10.52
CA ALA A 65 -4.72 -13.07 11.36
C ALA A 65 -3.64 -12.04 11.02
N TRP A 66 -3.01 -11.43 12.03
CA TRP A 66 -2.01 -10.36 11.84
C TRP A 66 -2.52 -9.28 10.88
N GLY A 67 -3.73 -8.80 11.16
CA GLY A 67 -4.51 -8.00 10.25
C GLY A 67 -5.78 -7.47 10.92
N TYR A 68 -6.70 -6.96 10.10
CA TYR A 68 -8.00 -6.49 10.55
C TYR A 68 -8.97 -6.38 9.36
N GLY A 69 -10.25 -6.30 9.69
CA GLY A 69 -11.32 -5.94 8.77
C GLY A 69 -11.73 -4.49 8.96
N TRP A 70 -12.25 -3.86 7.91
CA TRP A 70 -12.76 -2.50 7.98
C TRP A 70 -14.10 -2.34 7.26
N GLN A 71 -14.88 -1.37 7.71
CA GLN A 71 -16.01 -0.83 6.98
C GLN A 71 -15.91 0.69 7.01
N PHE A 72 -15.54 1.27 5.87
CA PHE A 72 -15.37 2.70 5.71
C PHE A 72 -16.60 3.33 5.07
N PRO A 73 -17.28 4.28 5.74
CA PRO A 73 -18.45 4.95 5.18
C PRO A 73 -18.07 5.81 3.97
N LYS A 74 -18.91 5.76 2.94
CA LYS A 74 -18.84 6.56 1.72
C LYS A 74 -20.23 7.08 1.37
N ARG A 75 -20.32 8.20 0.65
CA ARG A 75 -21.64 8.78 0.26
C ARG A 75 -22.61 7.79 -0.41
N ALA A 76 -22.10 6.80 -1.14
CA ALA A 76 -22.89 5.80 -1.87
C ALA A 76 -22.97 4.42 -1.17
N GLY A 77 -22.40 4.27 0.02
CA GLY A 77 -22.34 2.98 0.72
C GLY A 77 -21.08 2.83 1.55
N HIS A 78 -20.40 1.69 1.43
CA HIS A 78 -19.22 1.38 2.23
C HIS A 78 -18.12 0.73 1.38
N THR A 79 -16.87 1.01 1.73
CA THR A 79 -15.78 0.10 1.36
C THR A 79 -15.58 -0.88 2.50
N ILE A 80 -15.78 -2.16 2.22
CA ILE A 80 -15.61 -3.24 3.19
C ILE A 80 -14.43 -4.06 2.74
N GLY A 81 -13.49 -4.31 3.63
CA GLY A 81 -12.34 -5.13 3.29
C GLY A 81 -11.69 -5.75 4.49
N ILE A 82 -10.69 -6.56 4.19
CA ILE A 82 -9.83 -7.22 5.16
C ILE A 82 -8.39 -7.14 4.67
N CYS A 83 -7.46 -7.11 5.60
CA CYS A 83 -6.05 -7.24 5.30
C CYS A 83 -5.38 -8.08 6.38
N GLY A 84 -4.24 -8.66 6.04
CA GLY A 84 -3.39 -9.33 7.01
C GLY A 84 -2.13 -9.86 6.37
N LEU A 85 -1.23 -10.38 7.20
CA LEU A 85 0.00 -11.02 6.71
C LEU A 85 -0.34 -12.24 5.86
N GLN A 86 0.12 -12.27 4.60
CA GLN A 86 -0.27 -13.31 3.64
C GLN A 86 0.12 -14.71 4.12
N ALA A 87 1.29 -14.85 4.76
CA ALA A 87 1.77 -16.12 5.30
C ALA A 87 0.87 -16.71 6.41
N CYS A 88 0.05 -15.89 7.07
CA CYS A 88 -0.85 -16.30 8.15
C CYS A 88 -2.30 -16.52 7.68
N ASN A 89 -2.64 -16.15 6.44
CA ASN A 89 -4.00 -16.18 5.92
C ASN A 89 -4.02 -16.88 4.54
N PRO A 90 -3.92 -18.23 4.51
CA PRO A 90 -3.82 -18.98 3.27
C PRO A 90 -5.06 -18.84 2.37
N ASP A 91 -6.23 -18.57 2.97
CA ASP A 91 -7.49 -18.32 2.26
C ASP A 91 -8.08 -16.95 2.60
N MET A 92 -7.34 -15.89 2.25
CA MET A 92 -7.81 -14.51 2.42
C MET A 92 -9.14 -14.26 1.68
N LYS A 93 -9.46 -14.98 0.61
CA LYS A 93 -10.72 -14.81 -0.10
C LYS A 93 -11.90 -15.30 0.73
N ALA A 94 -11.79 -16.46 1.38
CA ALA A 94 -12.82 -16.94 2.29
C ALA A 94 -13.06 -15.97 3.46
N HIS A 95 -11.99 -15.37 4.00
CA HIS A 95 -12.13 -14.32 5.01
C HIS A 95 -12.90 -13.10 4.48
N LEU A 96 -12.62 -12.66 3.24
CA LEU A 96 -13.32 -11.54 2.63
C LEU A 96 -14.79 -11.91 2.37
N THR A 97 -15.09 -13.16 2.04
CA THR A 97 -16.47 -13.61 1.83
C THR A 97 -17.29 -13.57 3.12
N ALA A 98 -16.73 -14.14 4.20
CA ALA A 98 -17.43 -14.21 5.48
C ALA A 98 -17.61 -12.84 6.16
N TYR A 99 -16.75 -11.86 5.89
CA TYR A 99 -16.73 -10.60 6.63
C TYR A 99 -17.91 -9.65 6.32
N PRO A 100 -18.26 -9.33 5.07
CA PRO A 100 -19.49 -8.61 4.71
C PRO A 100 -20.75 -9.31 5.22
N GLU A 101 -20.83 -10.64 5.12
CA GLU A 101 -21.95 -11.42 5.64
C GLU A 101 -22.12 -11.20 7.15
N ARG A 102 -21.03 -11.22 7.91
CA ARG A 102 -21.00 -10.91 9.35
C ARG A 102 -21.51 -9.51 9.67
N LEU A 103 -21.34 -8.56 8.76
CA LEU A 103 -21.80 -7.18 8.88
C LEU A 103 -23.24 -6.97 8.38
N GLY A 104 -23.91 -8.04 7.92
CA GLY A 104 -25.25 -7.94 7.32
C GLY A 104 -25.24 -7.25 5.95
N GLN A 105 -24.10 -7.27 5.25
CA GLN A 105 -23.90 -6.65 3.94
C GLN A 105 -23.80 -7.76 2.87
N GLY A 106 -24.48 -7.59 1.73
CA GLY A 106 -24.50 -8.59 0.66
C GLY A 106 -23.20 -8.68 -0.14
N GLU A 107 -22.91 -9.85 -0.72
CA GLU A 107 -21.61 -10.21 -1.33
C GLU A 107 -21.40 -9.86 -2.81
N ASN A 108 -22.39 -9.30 -3.53
CA ASN A 108 -22.28 -9.15 -4.99
C ASN A 108 -21.53 -7.88 -5.42
N ALA A 109 -20.23 -7.82 -5.11
CA ALA A 109 -19.38 -6.72 -5.52
C ALA A 109 -18.04 -7.20 -6.09
N ARG A 110 -17.46 -6.39 -6.98
CA ARG A 110 -16.15 -6.67 -7.57
C ARG A 110 -15.07 -6.54 -6.50
N VAL A 111 -14.38 -7.64 -6.24
CA VAL A 111 -13.22 -7.68 -5.34
C VAL A 111 -12.03 -6.96 -5.96
N LYS A 112 -11.39 -6.09 -5.19
CA LYS A 112 -10.07 -5.50 -5.47
C LYS A 112 -9.06 -6.05 -4.48
N GLY A 113 -7.80 -6.13 -4.89
CA GLY A 113 -6.73 -6.64 -4.05
C GLY A 113 -5.43 -5.90 -4.23
N HIS A 114 -4.72 -5.70 -3.12
CA HIS A 114 -3.46 -4.96 -3.08
C HIS A 114 -2.47 -5.64 -2.11
N PHE A 115 -1.21 -5.70 -2.50
CA PHE A 115 -0.13 -6.15 -1.62
C PHE A 115 0.45 -4.97 -0.86
N LEU A 116 0.90 -5.21 0.38
CA LEU A 116 1.53 -4.19 1.22
C LEU A 116 2.85 -4.72 1.79
N PRO A 117 3.90 -3.88 1.90
CA PRO A 117 5.13 -4.22 2.61
C PRO A 117 4.89 -4.15 4.13
N PHE A 118 4.59 -5.28 4.75
CA PHE A 118 4.19 -5.36 6.16
C PHE A 118 5.41 -5.28 7.09
N GLY A 119 5.79 -4.04 7.46
CA GLY A 119 6.91 -3.79 8.39
C GLY A 119 8.29 -4.16 7.84
N ASP A 120 8.45 -4.25 6.51
CA ASP A 120 9.72 -4.51 5.83
C ASP A 120 10.32 -3.21 5.24
N PHE A 121 10.35 -2.15 6.04
CA PHE A 121 10.87 -0.86 5.61
C PHE A 121 12.39 -0.86 5.43
N ARG A 122 12.86 -0.06 4.48
CA ARG A 122 14.29 0.10 4.22
C ARG A 122 14.86 1.22 5.10
N ARG A 123 15.78 0.85 6.01
CA ARG A 123 16.53 1.83 6.82
C ARG A 123 17.29 2.87 5.99
N LYS A 124 17.75 2.46 4.80
CA LYS A 124 18.35 3.33 3.79
C LYS A 124 17.58 3.12 2.49
N PRO A 125 16.53 3.91 2.19
CA PRO A 125 15.66 3.69 1.04
C PRO A 125 16.27 4.29 -0.24
N GLY A 126 17.46 3.84 -0.62
CA GLY A 126 18.18 4.34 -1.79
C GLY A 126 19.68 4.01 -1.78
N ARG A 127 20.34 4.20 -2.92
CA ARG A 127 21.79 4.06 -3.07
C ARG A 127 22.30 5.02 -4.13
N GLY A 128 23.38 5.75 -3.82
CA GLY A 128 23.94 6.74 -4.75
C GLY A 128 22.92 7.82 -5.08
N ASN A 129 22.66 8.03 -6.36
CA ASN A 129 21.69 9.00 -6.88
C ASN A 129 20.27 8.44 -7.06
N ILE A 130 19.98 7.25 -6.51
CA ILE A 130 18.67 6.61 -6.60
C ILE A 130 18.02 6.55 -5.22
N LEU A 131 16.79 7.05 -5.13
CA LEU A 131 15.95 7.06 -3.93
C LEU A 131 14.70 6.20 -4.15
N LEU A 132 14.13 5.66 -3.07
CA LEU A 132 12.85 4.97 -3.04
C LEU A 132 11.92 5.71 -2.08
N VAL A 133 10.63 5.75 -2.38
CA VAL A 133 9.60 6.39 -1.54
C VAL A 133 8.33 5.56 -1.46
N GLY A 134 7.45 5.87 -0.51
CA GLY A 134 6.20 5.14 -0.26
C GLY A 134 6.42 3.63 -0.12
N ASP A 135 5.50 2.84 -0.68
CA ASP A 135 5.57 1.38 -0.67
C ASP A 135 6.85 0.83 -1.27
N ALA A 136 7.48 1.49 -2.26
CA ALA A 136 8.74 1.02 -2.84
C ALA A 136 9.90 1.03 -1.82
N ALA A 137 9.81 1.93 -0.83
CA ALA A 137 10.72 1.99 0.32
C ALA A 137 10.24 1.16 1.53
N GLY A 138 9.06 0.54 1.44
CA GLY A 138 8.42 -0.17 2.53
C GLY A 138 7.82 0.76 3.60
N LEU A 139 7.47 1.99 3.22
CA LEU A 139 6.93 3.00 4.13
C LEU A 139 5.40 2.88 4.22
N VAL A 140 4.97 1.85 4.93
CA VAL A 140 3.58 1.59 5.30
C VAL A 140 3.55 1.28 6.80
N ASP A 141 2.57 1.82 7.51
CA ASP A 141 2.36 1.48 8.91
C ASP A 141 1.90 0.01 9.02
N PRO A 142 2.64 -0.84 9.76
CA PRO A 142 2.38 -2.28 9.77
C PRO A 142 1.12 -2.66 10.56
N ILE A 143 0.50 -1.75 11.32
CA ILE A 143 -0.70 -2.04 12.10
C ILE A 143 -1.94 -1.59 11.35
N THR A 144 -1.90 -0.37 10.81
CA THR A 144 -3.05 0.32 10.21
C THR A 144 -3.09 0.25 8.69
N GLY A 145 -2.03 -0.23 8.04
CA GLY A 145 -1.92 -0.23 6.58
C GLY A 145 -1.87 1.17 5.95
N GLU A 146 -1.74 2.23 6.75
CA GLU A 146 -1.59 3.60 6.24
C GLU A 146 -0.28 3.70 5.44
N GLY A 147 -0.38 4.19 4.20
CA GLY A 147 0.78 4.43 3.36
C GLY A 147 0.68 5.68 2.48
N ILE A 148 -0.49 6.33 2.42
CA ILE A 148 -0.72 7.47 1.53
C ILE A 148 0.02 8.69 2.07
N ALA A 149 -0.15 8.99 3.36
CA ALA A 149 0.56 10.07 4.03
C ALA A 149 2.07 9.84 4.01
N TYR A 150 2.53 8.61 4.28
CA TYR A 150 3.96 8.28 4.18
C TYR A 150 4.51 8.38 2.76
N ALA A 151 3.75 7.98 1.72
CA ALA A 151 4.16 8.15 0.34
C ALA A 151 4.29 9.63 -0.04
N LEU A 152 3.33 10.46 0.34
CA LEU A 152 3.37 11.91 0.11
C LEU A 152 4.54 12.57 0.86
N GLN A 153 4.72 12.23 2.14
CA GLN A 153 5.78 12.78 2.97
C GLN A 153 7.17 12.38 2.45
N SER A 154 7.38 11.09 2.18
CA SER A 154 8.66 10.59 1.66
C SER A 154 8.95 11.10 0.25
N GLY A 155 7.94 11.22 -0.61
CA GLY A 155 8.06 11.85 -1.92
C GLY A 155 8.54 13.30 -1.83
N ARG A 156 7.94 14.10 -0.93
CA ARG A 156 8.36 15.47 -0.66
C ARG A 156 9.81 15.54 -0.16
N MET A 157 10.19 14.65 0.76
CA MET A 157 11.55 14.60 1.29
C MET A 157 12.57 14.24 0.20
N ALA A 158 12.26 13.26 -0.64
CA ALA A 158 13.12 12.86 -1.75
C ALA A 158 13.29 14.00 -2.77
N ALA A 159 12.20 14.69 -3.13
CA ALA A 159 12.25 15.85 -4.01
C ALA A 159 13.15 16.96 -3.45
N LEU A 160 13.03 17.28 -2.16
CA LEU A 160 13.89 18.27 -1.49
C LEU A 160 15.36 17.84 -1.46
N ALA A 161 15.64 16.55 -1.20
CA ALA A 161 16.99 16.02 -1.19
C ALA A 161 17.64 16.09 -2.58
N VAL A 162 16.91 15.70 -3.62
CA VAL A 162 17.37 15.79 -5.01
C VAL A 162 17.58 17.25 -5.42
N HIS A 163 16.66 18.13 -5.09
CA HIS A 163 16.80 19.56 -5.37
C HIS A 163 18.08 20.13 -4.75
N ARG A 164 18.34 19.86 -3.47
CA ARG A 164 19.58 20.29 -2.78
C ARG A 164 20.83 19.73 -3.45
N ALA A 165 20.83 18.44 -3.80
CA ALA A 165 21.99 17.78 -4.42
C ALA A 165 22.31 18.35 -5.81
N ILE A 166 21.28 18.69 -6.60
CA ILE A 166 21.46 19.25 -7.95
C ILE A 166 21.81 20.75 -7.90
N SER A 167 21.20 21.51 -6.99
CA SER A 167 21.44 22.96 -6.86
C SER A 167 22.77 23.30 -6.19
N GLY A 168 23.26 22.45 -5.27
CA GLY A 168 24.54 22.65 -4.58
C GLY A 168 25.75 22.07 -5.33
N GLY A 169 25.70 22.01 -6.66
CA GLY A 169 26.57 21.20 -7.52
C GLY A 169 28.03 21.06 -7.08
N HIS A 170 28.51 19.81 -7.15
CA HIS A 170 29.91 19.35 -7.22
C HIS A 170 30.99 20.38 -6.83
N ALA A 171 31.49 20.27 -5.59
CA ALA A 171 32.89 20.53 -5.29
C ALA A 171 33.66 19.21 -5.38
#